data_AF-A0A357MY33-F1
#
_entry.id   AF-A0A357MY33-F1
#
_cell.length_a   1.000
_cell.length_b   1.000
_cell.length_c   1.000
_cell.angle_alpha   90.00
_cell.angle_beta   90.00
_cell.angle_gamma   90.00
#
_symmetry.space_group_name_H-M   'P 1'
#
loop_
_entity.id
_entity.type
_entity.pdbx_description
1 polymer ?
#
loop_
_entity_poly.entity_id
_entity_poly.type
_entity_poly.pdbx_seq_one_letter_code
_entity_poly.pdbx_strand_id
1 'polypeptide(L)'
;TITDLNSASIGIELDNNGSTPFTPAQIQSLILLLRDLTERLNIPPRQVIGHADLAPTRKADPSRFFPWQQLAEAGFGMWPRASDGPAPDGFDTWNAMARFGYPMEDREAAVAAFHRRFRGSDDLPKTLDAEDARILHSLLLQTP
;
A
#
# COMPACT_ATOMS: atom_id res chain seq x y z
N THR A 1 -14.79 14.87 2.05
CA THR A 1 -13.31 14.77 2.06
C THR A 1 -12.89 14.63 3.50
N ILE A 2 -12.11 13.60 3.85
CA ILE A 2 -11.52 13.49 5.20
C ILE A 2 -10.34 14.46 5.21
N THR A 3 -10.47 15.59 5.90
CA THR A 3 -9.42 16.63 5.97
C THR A 3 -8.46 16.43 7.15
N ASP A 4 -8.79 15.52 8.06
CA ASP A 4 -7.96 15.15 9.20
C ASP A 4 -7.92 13.62 9.35
N LEU A 5 -6.87 13.01 8.81
CA LEU A 5 -6.70 11.57 8.92
C LEU A 5 -6.30 11.14 10.34
N ASN A 6 -5.65 12.00 11.12
CA ASN A 6 -5.28 11.66 12.50
C ASN A 6 -6.52 11.47 13.38
N SER A 7 -7.58 12.22 13.10
CA SER A 7 -8.89 12.04 13.76
C SER A 7 -9.69 10.83 13.25
N ALA A 8 -9.24 10.17 12.19
CA ALA A 8 -9.98 9.10 11.51
C ALA A 8 -9.14 7.83 11.26
N SER A 9 -7.98 7.68 11.93
CA SER A 9 -7.09 6.52 11.77
C SER A 9 -6.56 6.01 13.11
N ILE A 10 -6.04 4.78 13.08
CA ILE A 10 -5.29 4.19 14.18
C ILE A 10 -3.87 3.96 13.66
N GLY A 11 -2.89 4.57 14.31
CA GLY A 11 -1.47 4.31 14.05
C GLY A 11 -1.01 3.05 14.78
N ILE A 12 -0.34 2.14 14.05
CA ILE A 12 0.31 0.96 14.63
C ILE A 12 1.80 1.06 14.32
N GLU A 13 2.59 1.25 15.37
CA GLU A 13 4.05 1.29 15.27
C GLU A 13 4.65 -0.11 15.42
N LEU A 14 5.62 -0.43 14.57
CA LEU A 14 6.34 -1.70 14.61
C LEU A 14 7.81 -1.41 14.83
N ASP A 15 8.38 -1.96 15.90
CA ASP A 15 9.82 -1.85 16.18
C ASP A 15 10.65 -2.53 15.07
N ASN A 16 11.28 -1.71 14.23
CA ASN A 16 12.11 -2.11 13.11
C ASN A 16 13.02 -0.94 12.71
N ASN A 17 14.23 -1.24 12.22
CA ASN A 17 15.20 -0.22 11.83
C ASN A 17 15.05 0.31 10.39
N GLY A 18 14.03 -0.15 9.65
CA GLY A 18 13.76 0.20 8.26
C GLY A 18 14.69 -0.45 7.23
N SER A 19 15.69 -1.21 7.67
CA SER A 19 16.74 -1.80 6.83
C SER A 19 16.75 -3.33 6.84
N THR A 20 15.89 -3.97 7.65
CA THR A 20 15.82 -5.43 7.78
C THR A 20 14.38 -5.94 7.75
N PRO A 21 14.15 -7.18 7.27
CA PRO A 21 12.84 -7.84 7.37
C PRO A 21 12.25 -7.82 8.78
N PHE A 22 10.93 -7.68 8.84
CA PHE A 22 10.16 -7.79 10.09
C PHE A 22 10.16 -9.24 10.57
N THR A 23 10.19 -9.45 11.89
CA THR A 23 10.20 -10.81 12.42
C THR A 23 8.85 -11.51 12.20
N PRO A 24 8.82 -12.84 12.00
CA PRO A 24 7.56 -13.56 11.86
C PRO A 24 6.61 -13.36 13.06
N ALA A 25 7.14 -13.28 14.28
CA ALA A 25 6.35 -13.06 15.49
C ALA A 25 5.68 -11.68 15.51
N GLN A 26 6.36 -10.64 15.03
CA GLN A 26 5.84 -9.28 14.93
C GLN A 26 4.69 -9.21 13.91
N ILE A 27 4.87 -9.82 12.74
CA ILE A 27 3.83 -9.85 11.69
C ILE A 27 2.63 -10.68 12.12
N GLN A 28 2.83 -11.81 12.80
CA GLN A 28 1.73 -12.60 13.35
C GLN A 28 0.93 -11.82 14.40
N SER A 29 1.62 -11.07 15.26
CA SER A 29 0.97 -10.21 16.27
C SER A 29 0.17 -9.09 15.61
N LEU A 30 0.72 -8.47 14.56
CA LEU A 30 0.00 -7.47 13.76
C LEU A 30 -1.27 -8.04 13.14
N ILE A 31 -1.23 -9.22 12.52
CA ILE A 31 -2.41 -9.86 11.91
C ILE A 31 -3.53 -10.09 12.94
N LEU A 32 -3.18 -10.54 14.15
CA LEU A 32 -4.15 -10.71 15.24
C LEU A 32 -4.77 -9.38 15.67
N LEU A 33 -3.94 -8.33 15.80
CA LEU A 33 -4.41 -6.99 16.13
C LEU A 33 -5.34 -6.42 15.04
N LEU A 34 -4.96 -6.56 13.77
CA LEU A 34 -5.78 -6.07 12.65
C LEU A 34 -7.13 -6.78 12.60
N ARG A 35 -7.18 -8.08 12.90
CA ARG A 35 -8.45 -8.81 12.99
C ARG A 35 -9.36 -8.21 14.06
N ASP A 36 -8.87 -8.02 15.28
CA ASP A 36 -9.65 -7.37 16.34
C ASP A 36 -10.11 -5.98 15.94
N LEU A 37 -9.20 -5.11 15.47
CA LEU A 37 -9.53 -3.72 15.16
C LEU A 37 -10.54 -3.60 14.01
N THR A 38 -10.36 -4.37 12.94
CA THR A 38 -11.26 -4.30 11.77
C THR A 38 -12.65 -4.83 12.09
N GLU A 39 -12.75 -5.93 12.84
CA GLU A 39 -14.03 -6.50 13.27
C GLU A 39 -14.72 -5.57 14.28
N ARG A 40 -14.03 -5.17 15.35
CA ARG A 40 -14.60 -4.41 16.46
C ARG A 40 -14.99 -2.98 16.07
N LEU A 41 -14.27 -2.36 15.15
CA LEU A 41 -14.48 -0.97 14.75
C LEU A 41 -15.11 -0.83 13.36
N ASN A 42 -15.44 -1.95 12.69
CA ASN A 42 -15.94 -1.97 11.32
C ASN A 42 -15.04 -1.21 10.34
N ILE A 43 -13.71 -1.26 10.55
CA ILE A 43 -12.75 -0.67 9.62
C ILE A 43 -12.62 -1.63 8.43
N PRO A 44 -12.87 -1.18 7.18
CA PRO A 44 -12.70 -2.03 6.02
C PRO A 44 -11.26 -2.56 5.94
N PRO A 45 -11.02 -3.90 5.90
CA PRO A 45 -9.67 -4.46 5.90
C PRO A 45 -8.78 -3.94 4.76
N ARG A 46 -9.39 -3.58 3.62
CA ARG A 46 -8.71 -2.96 2.46
C ARG A 46 -8.13 -1.57 2.72
N GLN A 47 -8.55 -0.88 3.79
CA GLN A 47 -8.07 0.45 4.17
C GLN A 47 -6.80 0.42 5.05
N VAL A 48 -6.20 -0.76 5.24
CA VAL A 48 -4.86 -0.87 5.84
C VAL A 48 -3.82 -0.43 4.80
N ILE A 49 -3.11 0.66 5.11
CA ILE A 49 -2.11 1.31 4.26
C ILE A 49 -0.83 1.60 5.05
N GLY A 50 0.27 1.82 4.34
CA GLY A 50 1.51 2.31 4.94
C GLY A 50 1.49 3.83 5.09
N HIS A 51 2.32 4.36 5.99
CA HIS A 51 2.45 5.81 6.16
C HIS A 51 3.00 6.49 4.91
N ALA A 52 3.91 5.82 4.19
CA ALA A 52 4.45 6.28 2.92
C ALA A 52 3.37 6.40 1.82
N ASP A 53 2.27 5.63 1.89
CA ASP A 53 1.18 5.74 0.90
C ASP A 53 0.42 7.06 1.06
N LEU A 54 0.27 7.50 2.31
CA LEU A 54 -0.41 8.74 2.66
C LEU A 54 0.48 9.98 2.51
N ALA A 55 1.73 9.88 2.94
CA ALA A 55 2.66 11.00 3.03
C ALA A 55 3.99 10.69 2.32
N PRO A 56 3.97 10.39 1.02
CA PRO A 56 5.13 9.87 0.29
C PRO A 56 6.33 10.82 0.26
N THR A 57 6.11 12.12 0.39
CA THR A 57 7.19 13.13 0.43
C THR A 57 7.91 13.21 1.77
N ARG A 58 7.33 12.66 2.84
CA ARG A 58 7.84 12.82 4.22
C ARG A 58 8.12 11.50 4.93
N LYS A 59 7.62 10.39 4.41
CA LYS A 59 7.55 9.10 5.11
C LYS A 59 7.96 7.97 4.19
N ALA A 60 8.68 7.01 4.76
CA ALA A 60 9.15 5.80 4.08
C ALA A 60 8.74 4.52 4.83
N ASP A 61 8.19 4.65 6.04
CA ASP A 61 7.64 3.56 6.84
C ASP A 61 6.39 2.95 6.18
N PRO A 62 6.23 1.60 6.21
CA PRO A 62 6.98 0.62 7.01
C PRO A 62 8.25 0.04 6.35
N SER A 63 8.85 0.72 5.36
CA SER A 63 9.97 0.25 4.51
C SER A 63 9.56 -0.78 3.44
N ARG A 64 10.46 -1.00 2.48
CA ARG A 64 10.34 -2.02 1.42
C ARG A 64 10.35 -3.46 1.92
N PHE A 65 10.77 -3.69 3.16
CA PHE A 65 10.87 -5.03 3.76
C PHE A 65 9.59 -5.48 4.44
N PHE A 66 8.57 -4.61 4.51
CA PHE A 66 7.29 -4.97 5.10
C PHE A 66 6.55 -5.98 4.20
N PRO A 67 6.05 -7.10 4.74
CA PRO A 67 5.50 -8.20 3.93
C PRO A 67 4.03 -7.95 3.55
N TRP A 68 3.80 -6.93 2.70
CA TRP A 68 2.46 -6.54 2.26
C TRP A 68 1.65 -7.68 1.64
N GLN A 69 2.28 -8.54 0.84
CA GLN A 69 1.62 -9.71 0.26
C GLN A 69 1.10 -10.67 1.34
N GLN A 70 1.93 -11.00 2.34
CA GLN A 70 1.53 -11.87 3.44
C GLN A 70 0.35 -11.26 4.23
N LEU A 71 0.36 -9.94 4.40
CA LEU A 71 -0.71 -9.22 5.07
C LEU A 71 -2.03 -9.31 4.28
N ALA A 72 -1.97 -9.17 2.95
CA ALA A 72 -3.12 -9.30 2.07
C ALA A 72 -3.65 -10.75 1.98
N GLU A 73 -2.76 -11.75 1.99
CA GLU A 73 -3.14 -13.17 2.12
C GLU A 73 -3.87 -13.46 3.43
N ALA A 74 -3.56 -12.72 4.50
CA ALA A 74 -4.30 -12.75 5.76
C ALA A 74 -5.61 -11.93 5.76
N GLY A 75 -5.94 -11.27 4.64
CA GLY A 75 -7.17 -10.51 4.44
C GLY A 75 -7.07 -9.00 4.68
N PHE A 76 -5.86 -8.44 4.85
CA PHE A 76 -5.66 -7.04 5.21
C PHE A 76 -4.82 -6.26 4.18
N GLY A 77 -5.29 -5.06 3.83
CA GLY A 77 -4.72 -4.26 2.77
C GLY A 77 -5.09 -4.80 1.39
N MET A 78 -4.68 -4.08 0.34
CA MET A 78 -4.85 -4.50 -1.05
C MET A 78 -3.52 -5.01 -1.61
N TRP A 79 -3.61 -6.02 -2.48
CA TRP A 79 -2.49 -6.58 -3.23
C TRP A 79 -2.94 -6.93 -4.65
N PRO A 80 -2.12 -6.72 -5.70
CA PRO A 80 -2.48 -7.10 -7.06
C PRO A 80 -2.64 -8.61 -7.18
N ARG A 81 -3.66 -9.04 -7.92
CA ARG A 81 -3.86 -10.44 -8.30
C ARG A 81 -3.29 -10.70 -9.69
N ALA A 82 -2.48 -11.75 -9.81
CA ALA A 82 -1.95 -12.17 -11.10
C ALA A 82 -3.05 -12.58 -12.10
N SER A 83 -4.20 -13.08 -11.61
CA SER A 83 -5.34 -13.49 -12.41
C SER A 83 -6.02 -12.38 -13.20
N ASP A 84 -5.82 -11.12 -12.80
CA ASP A 84 -6.50 -9.96 -13.39
C ASP A 84 -5.86 -9.51 -14.73
N GLY A 85 -4.70 -10.09 -15.09
CA GLY A 85 -4.05 -9.87 -16.37
C GLY A 85 -3.40 -8.49 -16.55
N PRO A 86 -2.94 -8.18 -17.78
CA PRO A 86 -2.34 -6.88 -18.10
C PRO A 86 -3.37 -5.75 -18.04
N ALA A 87 -2.89 -4.52 -17.89
CA ALA A 87 -3.72 -3.35 -18.12
C ALA A 87 -4.17 -3.29 -19.60
N PRO A 88 -5.39 -2.80 -19.89
CA PRO A 88 -5.86 -2.64 -21.27
C PRO A 88 -5.05 -1.59 -22.04
N ASP A 89 -5.11 -1.64 -23.36
CA ASP A 89 -4.49 -0.63 -24.22
C ASP A 89 -5.02 0.77 -23.88
N GLY A 90 -4.10 1.74 -23.79
CA GLY A 90 -4.43 3.12 -23.42
C GLY A 90 -4.77 3.33 -21.95
N PHE A 91 -4.47 2.37 -21.06
CA PHE A 91 -4.63 2.54 -19.61
C PHE A 91 -3.84 3.74 -19.09
N ASP A 92 -4.55 4.72 -18.51
CA ASP A 92 -3.95 5.90 -17.92
C ASP A 92 -3.46 5.59 -16.49
N THR A 93 -2.19 5.23 -16.39
CA THR A 93 -1.54 4.87 -15.12
C THR A 93 -1.48 6.04 -14.13
N TRP A 94 -1.42 7.29 -14.60
CA TRP A 94 -1.39 8.45 -13.72
C TRP A 94 -2.76 8.73 -13.11
N ASN A 95 -3.82 8.64 -13.92
CA ASN A 95 -5.18 8.68 -13.38
C ASN A 95 -5.44 7.50 -12.44
N ALA A 96 -4.87 6.33 -12.73
CA ALA A 96 -5.00 5.16 -11.85
C ALA A 96 -4.34 5.37 -10.48
N MET A 97 -3.14 5.96 -10.42
CA MET A 97 -2.48 6.36 -9.17
C MET A 97 -3.39 7.27 -8.32
N ALA A 98 -3.96 8.31 -8.96
CA ALA A 98 -4.84 9.26 -8.29
C ALA A 98 -6.14 8.60 -7.78
N ARG A 99 -6.76 7.75 -8.61
CA ARG A 99 -7.98 7.01 -8.23
C ARG A 99 -7.75 5.99 -7.13
N PHE A 100 -6.58 5.35 -7.11
CA PHE A 100 -6.22 4.42 -6.05
C PHE A 100 -6.01 5.14 -4.71
N GLY A 101 -5.53 6.39 -4.75
CA GLY A 101 -5.51 7.29 -3.61
C GLY A 101 -4.15 7.88 -3.25
N TYR A 102 -3.14 7.76 -4.13
CA TYR A 102 -1.86 8.44 -3.90
C TYR A 102 -2.00 9.96 -4.11
N PRO A 103 -1.34 10.78 -3.26
CA PRO A 103 -1.25 12.22 -3.49
C PRO A 103 -0.41 12.50 -4.74
N MET A 104 -0.87 13.42 -5.58
CA MET A 104 -0.32 13.65 -6.93
C MET A 104 0.48 14.95 -7.06
N GLU A 105 0.68 15.66 -5.94
CA GLU A 105 1.46 16.89 -5.87
C GLU A 105 2.95 16.65 -6.19
N ASP A 106 3.48 15.52 -5.72
CA ASP A 106 4.82 15.03 -6.06
C ASP A 106 4.73 13.62 -6.62
N ARG A 107 4.74 13.54 -7.95
CA ARG A 107 4.59 12.29 -8.70
C ARG A 107 5.75 11.33 -8.47
N GLU A 108 6.97 11.83 -8.33
CA GLU A 108 8.15 10.98 -8.12
C GLU A 108 8.09 10.33 -6.74
N ALA A 109 7.71 11.10 -5.71
CA ALA A 109 7.52 10.57 -4.37
C ALA A 109 6.39 9.53 -4.33
N ALA A 110 5.27 9.81 -5.01
CA ALA A 110 4.15 8.88 -5.10
C ALA A 110 4.55 7.55 -5.76
N VAL A 111 5.30 7.60 -6.88
CA VAL A 111 5.83 6.40 -7.54
C VAL A 111 6.78 5.64 -6.62
N ALA A 112 7.69 6.33 -5.93
CA ALA A 112 8.60 5.68 -4.99
C ALA A 112 7.87 4.96 -3.84
N ALA A 113 6.81 5.56 -3.29
CA ALA A 113 5.97 4.90 -2.28
C ALA A 113 5.20 3.69 -2.83
N PHE A 114 4.64 3.82 -4.03
CA PHE A 114 3.97 2.73 -4.72
C PHE A 114 4.91 1.55 -5.00
N HIS A 115 6.10 1.81 -5.54
CA HIS A 115 7.14 0.78 -5.77
C HIS A 115 7.58 0.11 -4.47
N ARG A 116 7.77 0.88 -3.40
CA ARG A 116 8.10 0.33 -2.08
C ARG A 116 7.06 -0.65 -1.58
N ARG A 117 5.77 -0.31 -1.71
CA ARG A 117 4.66 -1.16 -1.26
C ARG A 117 4.49 -2.39 -2.14
N PHE A 118 4.28 -2.20 -3.44
CA PHE A 118 3.81 -3.26 -4.32
C PHE A 118 4.91 -4.01 -5.05
N ARG A 119 6.14 -3.46 -5.07
CA ARG A 119 7.30 -4.08 -5.72
C ARG A 119 8.46 -4.34 -4.75
N GLY A 120 8.34 -3.91 -3.49
CA GLY A 120 9.39 -4.13 -2.47
C GLY A 120 10.72 -3.47 -2.83
N SER A 121 10.69 -2.36 -3.56
CA SER A 121 11.90 -1.71 -4.07
C SER A 121 11.91 -0.21 -3.87
N ASP A 122 13.08 0.30 -3.47
CA ASP A 122 13.42 1.73 -3.41
C ASP A 122 14.34 2.16 -4.57
N ASP A 123 14.86 1.18 -5.32
CA ASP A 123 15.92 1.38 -6.32
C ASP A 123 15.37 1.50 -7.76
N LEU A 124 14.07 1.32 -7.93
CA LEU A 124 13.42 1.46 -9.24
C LEU A 124 13.41 2.93 -9.69
N PRO A 125 13.46 3.20 -11.01
CA PRO A 125 13.24 4.54 -11.54
C PRO A 125 11.90 5.08 -11.07
N LYS A 126 11.83 6.37 -10.72
CA LYS A 126 10.59 7.04 -10.25
C LYS A 126 9.64 7.40 -11.39
N THR A 127 9.49 6.47 -12.33
CA THR A 127 8.63 6.53 -13.51
C THR A 127 7.74 5.30 -13.53
N LEU A 128 6.53 5.43 -14.06
CA LEU A 128 5.60 4.31 -14.18
C LEU A 128 5.93 3.45 -15.42
N ASP A 129 6.02 2.14 -15.23
CA ASP A 129 6.25 1.15 -16.28
C ASP A 129 5.02 0.24 -16.53
N ALA A 130 5.19 -0.76 -17.40
CA ALA A 130 4.12 -1.70 -17.75
C ALA A 130 3.69 -2.60 -16.57
N GLU A 131 4.61 -2.91 -15.66
CA GLU A 131 4.29 -3.68 -14.46
C GLU A 131 3.50 -2.83 -13.47
N ASP A 132 3.84 -1.54 -13.34
CA ASP A 132 3.06 -0.61 -12.52
C ASP A 132 1.63 -0.45 -13.07
N ALA A 133 1.48 -0.37 -14.39
CA ALA A 133 0.17 -0.36 -15.05
C ALA A 133 -0.64 -1.63 -14.73
N ARG A 134 -0.02 -2.82 -14.83
CA ARG A 134 -0.65 -4.10 -14.49
C ARG A 134 -1.11 -4.15 -13.03
N ILE A 135 -0.25 -3.71 -12.10
CA ILE A 135 -0.56 -3.68 -10.67
C ILE A 135 -1.74 -2.74 -10.41
N LEU A 136 -1.67 -1.50 -10.91
CA LEU A 136 -2.74 -0.50 -10.72
C LEU A 136 -4.05 -0.95 -11.33
N HIS A 137 -4.03 -1.57 -12.50
CA HIS A 137 -5.24 -2.15 -13.12
C HIS A 137 -5.90 -3.19 -12.19
N SER A 138 -5.12 -4.16 -11.67
CA SER A 138 -5.65 -5.15 -10.73
C SER A 138 -6.18 -4.53 -9.44
N LEU A 139 -5.50 -3.51 -8.90
CA LEU A 139 -5.96 -2.81 -7.70
C LEU A 139 -7.27 -2.03 -7.95
N LEU A 140 -7.44 -1.43 -9.12
CA LEU A 140 -8.66 -0.72 -9.46
C LEU A 140 -9.86 -1.63 -9.69
N LEU A 141 -9.65 -2.86 -10.16
CA LEU A 141 -10.72 -3.88 -10.23
C LEU A 141 -11.20 -4.33 -8.85
N GLN A 142 -10.44 -4.05 -7.80
CA GLN A 142 -10.75 -4.39 -6.40
C GLN A 142 -11.42 -3.25 -5.63
N THR A 143 -11.41 -2.03 -6.19
CA THR A 143 -12.03 -0.88 -5.56
C THR A 143 -13.49 -0.75 -6.03
N PRO A 144 -14.43 -0.45 -5.12
CA PRO A 144 -15.85 -0.30 -5.45
C PRO A 144 -16.15 0.91 -6.33
#